data_AF-A0A7X7EUU6-F1
#
_entry.id   AF-A0A7X7EUU6-F1
#
_cell.length_a   1.000
_cell.length_b   1.000
_cell.length_c   1.000
_cell.angle_alpha   90.00
_cell.angle_beta   90.00
_cell.angle_gamma   90.00
#
_symmetry.space_group_name_H-M   'P 1'
#
loop_
_entity.id
_entity.type
_entity.pdbx_description
1 polymer ?
#
loop_
_entity_poly.entity_id
_entity_poly.type
_entity_poly.pdbx_seq_one_letter_code
_entity_poly.pdbx_strand_id
1 'polypeptide(L)'
;SLKSPIGNSGITTVINPGENIYDTYLNILSFKYYFEGNYRDMQPGFGSMEGISVHDTGRKSVICGFNCLQARVEMPDRKKSRYIWYTTEIKAENPNRMTPYREVDGVLMDFFYIIGDAELQFTADEVLVKKVADKEFEKKNNYRKVPSKYLDTLILKMISF
;
A
#
# COMPACT_ATOMS: atom_id res chain seq x y z
N SER A 1 7.27 0.34 5.64
CA SER A 1 8.35 0.55 4.65
C SER A 1 8.87 -0.81 4.25
N LEU A 2 8.64 -1.24 3.00
CA LEU A 2 9.28 -2.43 2.45
C LEU A 2 10.76 -2.10 2.24
N LYS A 3 11.63 -2.67 3.08
CA LYS A 3 13.09 -2.53 2.97
C LYS A 3 13.65 -3.89 2.55
N SER A 4 14.23 -3.98 1.36
CA SER A 4 14.96 -5.17 0.92
C SER A 4 16.30 -5.28 1.66
N PRO A 5 16.83 -6.49 1.93
CA PRO A 5 18.15 -6.69 2.54
C PRO A 5 19.32 -6.27 1.62
N ILE A 6 19.06 -6.04 0.33
CA ILE A 6 20.08 -5.71 -0.67
C ILE A 6 19.96 -4.24 -1.08
N GLY A 7 20.77 -3.39 -0.43
CA GLY A 7 20.92 -1.97 -0.76
C GLY A 7 19.75 -1.08 -0.32
N ASN A 8 19.92 0.24 -0.39
CA ASN A 8 18.88 1.23 -0.08
C ASN A 8 17.67 1.18 -1.06
N SER A 9 17.46 0.08 -1.79
CA SER A 9 16.42 -0.09 -2.79
C SER A 9 15.07 -0.38 -2.13
N GLY A 10 14.04 0.37 -2.50
CA GLY A 10 12.70 0.20 -1.96
C GLY A 10 11.74 1.30 -2.36
N ILE A 11 10.46 1.04 -2.07
CA ILE A 11 9.36 1.97 -2.28
C ILE A 11 8.91 2.48 -0.91
N THR A 12 8.76 3.79 -0.77
CA THR A 12 8.22 4.42 0.44
C THR A 12 7.16 5.41 0.07
N THR A 13 5.97 5.24 0.62
CA THR A 13 4.91 6.25 0.55
C THR A 13 4.96 7.10 1.82
N VAL A 14 4.93 8.42 1.65
CA VAL A 14 4.82 9.40 2.75
C VAL A 14 3.47 10.10 2.64
N ILE A 15 2.69 10.06 3.73
CA ILE A 15 1.36 10.64 3.79
C ILE A 15 1.32 11.60 4.98
N ASN A 16 1.09 12.88 4.70
CA ASN A 16 0.82 13.91 5.71
C ASN A 16 -0.32 14.81 5.20
N PRO A 17 -1.57 14.53 5.60
CA PRO A 17 -2.72 15.32 5.14
C PRO A 17 -2.67 16.78 5.57
N GLY A 18 -2.10 17.09 6.74
CA GLY A 18 -1.99 18.47 7.25
C GLY A 18 -1.07 19.34 6.38
N GLU A 19 -0.05 18.74 5.77
CA GLU A 19 0.91 19.40 4.88
C GLU A 19 0.63 19.13 3.39
N ASN A 20 -0.51 18.48 3.08
CA ASN A 20 -0.89 18.05 1.72
C ASN A 20 0.19 17.19 1.01
N ILE A 21 0.83 16.28 1.75
CA ILE A 21 1.85 15.35 1.23
C ILE A 21 1.23 13.98 0.99
N TYR A 22 1.40 13.46 -0.23
CA TYR A 22 0.91 12.15 -0.67
C TYR A 22 1.93 11.48 -1.61
N ASP A 23 3.21 11.63 -1.29
CA ASP A 23 4.31 11.35 -2.20
C ASP A 23 4.72 9.86 -2.15
N THR A 24 5.05 9.30 -3.32
CA THR A 24 5.64 7.97 -3.44
C THR A 24 7.09 8.10 -3.89
N TYR A 25 8.00 7.55 -3.09
CA TYR A 25 9.44 7.59 -3.30
C TYR A 25 9.95 6.22 -3.71
N LEU A 26 10.74 6.22 -4.77
CA LEU A 26 11.42 5.05 -5.28
C LEU A 26 12.92 5.27 -5.18
N ASN A 27 13.60 4.32 -4.55
CA ASN A 27 15.04 4.23 -4.57
C ASN A 27 15.44 2.90 -5.20
N ILE A 28 16.30 2.93 -6.21
CA ILE A 28 16.89 1.74 -6.83
C ILE A 28 18.36 2.06 -7.09
N LEU A 29 19.26 1.39 -6.38
CA LEU A 29 20.71 1.62 -6.47
C LEU A 29 21.07 3.11 -6.25
N SER A 30 21.54 3.82 -7.28
CA SER A 30 21.87 5.24 -7.25
C SER A 30 20.71 6.14 -7.69
N PHE A 31 19.63 5.58 -8.23
CA PHE A 31 18.52 6.34 -8.78
C PHE A 31 17.43 6.59 -7.73
N LYS A 32 17.11 7.88 -7.54
CA LYS A 32 16.10 8.36 -6.59
C LYS A 32 15.03 9.14 -7.33
N TYR A 33 13.83 8.59 -7.41
CA TYR A 33 12.69 9.20 -8.07
C TYR A 33 11.51 9.37 -7.11
N TYR A 34 10.70 10.40 -7.31
CA TYR A 34 9.43 10.51 -6.59
C TYR A 34 8.30 10.96 -7.51
N PHE A 35 7.11 10.49 -7.18
CA PHE A 35 5.85 10.96 -7.72
C PHE A 35 5.14 11.78 -6.64
N GLU A 36 4.72 12.98 -6.99
CA GLU A 36 3.86 13.81 -6.15
C GLU A 36 2.41 13.38 -6.37
N GLY A 37 1.84 12.69 -5.37
CA GLY A 37 0.50 12.16 -5.43
C GLY A 37 -0.56 13.12 -4.90
N ASN A 38 -1.77 12.60 -4.74
CA ASN A 38 -2.87 13.28 -4.07
C ASN A 38 -3.78 12.25 -3.38
N TYR A 39 -4.73 12.72 -2.58
CA TYR A 39 -5.61 11.84 -1.80
C TYR A 39 -6.67 11.08 -2.62
N ARG A 40 -6.89 11.44 -3.90
CA ARG A 40 -7.95 10.89 -4.76
C ARG A 40 -7.44 9.77 -5.65
N ASP A 41 -6.21 9.87 -6.11
CA ASP A 41 -5.66 8.95 -7.09
C ASP A 41 -5.04 7.73 -6.42
N MET A 42 -5.10 6.60 -7.13
CA MET A 42 -4.39 5.38 -6.72
C MET A 42 -2.89 5.56 -6.93
N GLN A 43 -2.09 5.00 -6.02
CA GLN A 43 -0.63 5.03 -6.15
C GLN A 43 -0.13 4.24 -7.36
N PRO A 44 1.04 4.61 -7.93
CA PRO A 44 1.73 3.83 -8.95
C PRO A 44 2.02 2.39 -8.48
N GLY A 45 2.02 1.43 -9.41
CA GLY A 45 2.26 0.01 -9.15
C GLY A 45 0.98 -0.83 -9.01
N PHE A 46 -0.18 -0.21 -8.86
CA PHE A 46 -1.43 -0.93 -8.60
C PHE A 46 -2.34 -1.12 -9.83
N GLY A 47 -1.83 -0.85 -11.05
CA GLY A 47 -2.62 -0.98 -12.27
C GLY A 47 -3.24 -2.38 -12.48
N SER A 48 -2.54 -3.45 -12.07
CA SER A 48 -3.04 -4.83 -12.15
C SER A 48 -4.25 -5.12 -11.26
N MET A 49 -4.59 -4.22 -10.33
CA MET A 49 -5.73 -4.32 -9.42
C MET A 49 -6.78 -3.24 -9.68
N GLU A 50 -6.72 -2.55 -10.82
CA GLU A 50 -7.76 -1.59 -11.18
C GLU A 50 -9.10 -2.30 -11.41
N GLY A 51 -10.18 -1.75 -10.86
CA GLY A 51 -11.53 -2.28 -11.02
C GLY A 51 -11.87 -3.49 -10.13
N ILE A 52 -11.06 -3.81 -9.12
CA ILE A 52 -11.47 -4.78 -8.10
C ILE A 52 -12.72 -4.29 -7.35
N SER A 53 -13.49 -5.23 -6.78
CA SER A 53 -14.53 -4.92 -5.81
C SER A 53 -14.34 -5.72 -4.53
N VAL A 54 -14.77 -5.15 -3.41
CA VAL A 54 -14.57 -5.73 -2.08
C VAL A 54 -15.91 -5.88 -1.38
N HIS A 55 -16.19 -7.09 -0.87
CA HIS A 55 -17.48 -7.43 -0.28
C HIS A 55 -17.28 -8.07 1.08
N ASP A 56 -17.95 -7.56 2.12
CA ASP A 56 -17.94 -8.19 3.44
C ASP A 56 -18.49 -9.63 3.38
N THR A 57 -17.91 -10.54 4.14
CA THR A 57 -18.35 -11.95 4.18
C THR A 57 -19.05 -12.34 5.48
N GLY A 58 -19.11 -11.44 6.46
CA GLY A 58 -19.58 -11.68 7.83
C GLY A 58 -18.64 -12.54 8.68
N ARG A 59 -17.54 -13.07 8.12
CA ARG A 59 -16.59 -13.89 8.87
C ARG A 59 -15.70 -13.03 9.76
N LYS A 60 -15.37 -13.60 10.91
CA LYS A 60 -14.55 -12.96 11.95
C LYS A 60 -13.38 -13.84 12.32
N SER A 61 -12.27 -13.22 12.70
CA SER A 61 -11.07 -13.88 13.22
C SER A 61 -10.32 -12.91 14.14
N VAL A 62 -9.27 -13.38 14.80
CA VAL A 62 -8.37 -12.55 15.61
C VAL A 62 -6.98 -12.59 14.99
N ILE A 63 -6.39 -11.43 14.71
CA ILE A 63 -5.01 -11.28 14.20
C ILE A 63 -4.29 -10.27 15.08
N CYS A 64 -3.12 -10.65 15.63
CA CYS A 64 -2.34 -9.83 16.56
C CYS A 64 -3.16 -9.29 17.76
N GLY A 65 -4.17 -10.03 18.22
CA GLY A 65 -5.05 -9.61 19.32
C GLY A 65 -6.21 -8.67 18.93
N PHE A 66 -6.35 -8.32 17.64
CA PHE A 66 -7.43 -7.48 17.14
C PHE A 66 -8.55 -8.29 16.52
N ASN A 67 -9.81 -7.90 16.78
CA ASN A 67 -10.93 -8.49 16.06
C ASN A 67 -10.92 -8.02 14.60
N CYS A 68 -10.91 -8.98 13.70
CA CYS A 68 -10.81 -8.76 12.26
C CYS A 68 -12.08 -9.25 11.57
N LEU A 69 -12.47 -8.51 10.53
CA LEU A 69 -13.52 -8.85 9.59
C LEU A 69 -12.88 -9.34 8.30
N GLN A 70 -13.50 -10.34 7.66
CA GLN A 70 -13.05 -10.78 6.34
C GLN A 70 -13.84 -10.08 5.24
N ALA A 71 -13.13 -9.67 4.19
CA ALA A 71 -13.75 -9.29 2.94
C ALA A 71 -13.29 -10.19 1.79
N ARG A 72 -14.19 -10.42 0.84
CA ARG A 72 -13.94 -11.11 -0.42
C ARG A 72 -13.60 -10.08 -1.49
N VAL A 73 -12.49 -10.30 -2.17
CA VAL A 73 -12.01 -9.48 -3.28
C VAL A 73 -12.36 -10.18 -4.58
N GLU A 74 -13.09 -9.49 -5.45
CA GLU A 74 -13.37 -9.92 -6.81
C GLU A 74 -12.48 -9.17 -7.80
N MET A 75 -11.74 -9.92 -8.61
CA MET A 75 -10.96 -9.36 -9.72
C MET A 75 -11.88 -9.08 -10.93
N PRO A 76 -11.57 -8.08 -11.77
CA PRO A 76 -12.36 -7.77 -12.97
C PRO A 76 -12.55 -8.96 -13.92
N ASP A 77 -11.56 -9.85 -14.01
CA ASP A 77 -11.61 -11.05 -14.85
C ASP A 77 -12.45 -12.19 -14.24
N ARG A 78 -12.93 -12.02 -13.01
CA ARG A 78 -13.80 -12.92 -12.23
C ARG A 78 -13.32 -14.36 -12.09
N LYS A 79 -12.04 -14.65 -12.38
CA LYS A 79 -11.56 -16.04 -12.44
C LYS A 79 -11.39 -16.67 -11.06
N LYS A 80 -11.05 -15.90 -10.02
CA LYS A 80 -10.90 -16.40 -8.65
C LYS A 80 -11.28 -15.33 -7.63
N SER A 81 -12.07 -15.70 -6.63
CA SER A 81 -12.24 -14.88 -5.42
C SER A 81 -11.00 -15.03 -4.53
N ARG A 82 -10.59 -13.92 -3.93
CA ARG A 82 -9.54 -13.85 -2.89
C ARG A 82 -10.15 -13.29 -1.62
N TYR A 83 -9.45 -13.41 -0.51
CA TYR A 83 -9.91 -12.91 0.78
C TYR A 83 -8.84 -12.06 1.43
N ILE A 84 -9.29 -11.03 2.15
CA ILE A 84 -8.47 -10.17 2.99
C ILE A 84 -9.12 -10.07 4.36
N TRP A 85 -8.32 -9.71 5.36
CA TRP A 85 -8.75 -9.44 6.72
C TRP A 85 -8.33 -8.02 7.11
N TYR A 86 -9.24 -7.33 7.80
CA TYR A 86 -9.02 -5.96 8.27
C TYR A 86 -9.64 -5.76 9.65
N THR A 87 -9.15 -4.77 10.40
CA THR A 87 -9.70 -4.39 11.70
C THR A 87 -10.12 -2.92 11.72
N THR A 88 -11.23 -2.64 12.40
CA THR A 88 -11.75 -1.29 12.63
C THR A 88 -11.45 -0.78 14.05
N GLU A 89 -10.77 -1.59 14.85
CA GLU A 89 -10.38 -1.25 16.23
C GLU A 89 -9.23 -0.23 16.23
N ILE A 90 -8.37 -0.24 15.21
CA ILE A 90 -7.35 0.78 14.99
C ILE A 90 -8.00 1.97 14.27
N LYS A 91 -8.13 3.09 14.98
CA LYS A 91 -8.81 4.31 14.49
C LYS A 91 -7.92 5.16 13.57
N ALA A 92 -7.47 4.57 12.47
CA ALA A 92 -6.78 5.29 11.40
C ALA A 92 -7.80 5.84 10.40
N GLU A 93 -7.67 7.12 10.02
CA GLU A 93 -8.61 7.75 9.10
C GLU A 93 -8.30 7.39 7.63
N ASN A 94 -9.24 6.70 6.96
CA ASN A 94 -9.13 6.23 5.57
C ASN A 94 -7.75 5.62 5.25
N PRO A 95 -7.34 4.53 5.94
CA PRO A 95 -5.98 3.99 5.87
C PRO A 95 -5.60 3.46 4.48
N ASN A 96 -6.60 3.09 3.67
CA ASN A 96 -6.40 2.45 2.37
C ASN A 96 -6.66 3.38 1.17
N ARG A 97 -6.86 4.69 1.41
CA ARG A 97 -7.41 5.65 0.42
C ARG A 97 -6.71 5.71 -0.94
N MET A 98 -5.40 5.44 -0.97
CA MET A 98 -4.55 5.47 -2.16
C MET A 98 -4.17 4.06 -2.68
N THR A 99 -4.82 3.03 -2.18
CA THR A 99 -4.60 1.62 -2.57
C THR A 99 -5.83 1.08 -3.29
N PRO A 100 -5.74 -0.10 -3.94
CA PRO A 100 -6.91 -0.77 -4.52
C PRO A 100 -8.04 -1.01 -3.52
N TYR A 101 -7.72 -1.11 -2.23
CA TYR A 101 -8.67 -1.40 -1.15
C TYR A 101 -9.32 -0.15 -0.55
N ARG A 102 -9.48 0.93 -1.33
CA ARG A 102 -10.01 2.21 -0.81
C ARG A 102 -11.39 2.15 -0.17
N GLU A 103 -12.20 1.14 -0.50
CA GLU A 103 -13.53 0.93 0.06
C GLU A 103 -13.51 0.21 1.43
N VAL A 104 -12.35 -0.29 1.85
CA VAL A 104 -12.19 -0.97 3.15
C VAL A 104 -11.96 0.06 4.24
N ASP A 105 -12.97 0.26 5.08
CA ASP A 105 -12.93 1.12 6.26
C ASP A 105 -12.26 0.43 7.46
N GLY A 106 -10.94 0.23 7.37
CA GLY A 106 -10.15 -0.35 8.45
C GLY A 106 -8.72 -0.69 8.05
N VAL A 107 -7.88 -0.97 9.04
CA VAL A 107 -6.47 -1.33 8.81
C VAL A 107 -6.39 -2.77 8.33
N LEU A 108 -5.73 -3.00 7.19
CA LEU A 108 -5.51 -4.34 6.65
C LEU A 108 -4.54 -5.13 7.53
N MET A 109 -4.91 -6.37 7.86
CA MET A 109 -4.19 -7.26 8.76
C MET A 109 -3.65 -8.51 8.06
N ASP A 110 -4.37 -9.02 7.05
CA ASP A 110 -3.90 -10.09 6.18
C ASP A 110 -4.47 -9.86 4.78
N PHE A 111 -3.61 -9.55 3.82
CA PHE A 111 -4.02 -9.06 2.51
C PHE A 111 -2.94 -9.30 1.47
N PHE A 112 -3.26 -9.03 0.21
CA PHE A 112 -2.32 -9.19 -0.88
C PHE A 112 -2.27 -7.95 -1.76
N TYR A 113 -1.21 -7.80 -2.54
CA TYR A 113 -1.18 -6.90 -3.67
C TYR A 113 -0.73 -7.65 -4.92
N ILE A 114 -1.31 -7.28 -6.06
CA ILE A 114 -0.85 -7.74 -7.37
C ILE A 114 -0.17 -6.56 -8.04
N ILE A 115 1.13 -6.67 -8.25
CA ILE A 115 1.94 -5.65 -8.92
C ILE A 115 2.60 -6.30 -10.13
N GLY A 116 2.19 -5.87 -11.33
CA GLY A 116 2.53 -6.58 -12.56
C GLY A 116 1.89 -7.97 -12.55
N ASP A 117 2.73 -9.00 -12.59
CA ASP A 117 2.37 -10.42 -12.51
C ASP A 117 2.66 -11.06 -11.14
N ALA A 118 3.28 -10.32 -10.21
CA ALA A 118 3.60 -10.82 -8.88
C ALA A 118 2.45 -10.60 -7.89
N GLU A 119 2.09 -11.67 -7.16
CA GLU A 119 1.18 -11.62 -6.00
C GLU A 119 2.03 -11.57 -4.72
N LEU A 120 1.92 -10.49 -3.97
CA LEU A 120 2.61 -10.27 -2.70
C LEU A 120 1.61 -10.43 -1.55
N GLN A 121 1.81 -11.44 -0.69
CA GLN A 121 1.00 -11.63 0.52
C GLN A 121 1.64 -10.90 1.72
N PHE A 122 0.80 -10.22 2.50
CA PHE A 122 1.17 -9.51 3.71
C PHE A 122 0.28 -9.97 4.85
N THR A 123 0.90 -10.43 5.93
CA THR A 123 0.20 -10.81 7.16
C THR A 123 0.86 -10.09 8.33
N ALA A 124 0.05 -9.44 9.16
CA ALA A 124 0.51 -8.77 10.36
C ALA A 124 1.04 -9.81 11.36
N ASP A 125 2.28 -9.61 11.79
CA ASP A 125 2.93 -10.42 12.83
C ASP A 125 2.81 -9.75 14.21
N GLU A 126 2.91 -8.42 14.25
CA GLU A 126 2.85 -7.63 15.48
C GLU A 126 2.24 -6.24 15.24
N VAL A 127 1.56 -5.68 16.24
CA VAL A 127 1.07 -4.30 16.26
C VAL A 127 1.65 -3.57 17.47
N LEU A 128 2.37 -2.46 17.22
CA LEU A 128 3.13 -1.73 18.23
C LEU A 128 2.71 -0.26 18.31
N VAL A 129 2.59 0.26 19.52
CA VAL A 129 2.46 1.70 19.77
C VAL A 129 3.84 2.29 20.01
N LYS A 130 4.32 3.12 19.08
CA LYS A 130 5.61 3.80 19.17
C LYS A 130 5.47 5.25 18.74
N LYS A 131 6.21 6.15 19.40
CA LYS A 131 6.37 7.52 18.91
C LYS A 131 7.27 7.49 17.69
N VAL A 132 6.74 7.93 16.55
CA VAL A 132 7.48 8.11 15.30
C VAL A 132 7.87 9.58 15.19
N ALA A 133 9.05 9.87 14.67
CA ALA A 133 9.52 11.25 14.51
C ALA A 133 8.83 11.93 13.31
N ASP A 134 8.44 13.20 13.47
CA ASP A 134 7.70 13.96 12.45
C ASP A 134 8.44 14.03 11.11
N LYS A 135 9.79 14.07 11.15
CA LYS A 135 10.65 14.00 9.96
C LYS A 135 10.39 12.82 9.03
N GLU A 136 9.83 11.71 9.54
CA GLU A 136 9.49 10.54 8.72
C GLU A 136 8.26 10.81 7.82
N PHE A 137 7.50 11.87 8.12
CA PHE A 137 6.32 12.33 7.40
C PHE A 137 6.57 13.59 6.56
N GLU A 138 7.82 14.07 6.52
CA GLU A 138 8.24 15.21 5.68
C GLU A 138 8.61 14.77 4.26
N LYS A 139 8.59 15.72 3.31
CA LYS A 139 9.06 15.45 1.94
C LYS A 139 10.54 15.06 1.95
N LYS A 140 10.90 14.03 1.18
CA LYS A 140 12.30 13.59 1.10
C LYS A 140 13.08 14.42 0.10
N ASN A 141 14.26 14.86 0.51
CA ASN A 141 15.20 15.59 -0.34
C ASN A 141 16.01 14.65 -1.24
N ASN A 142 16.60 15.20 -2.31
CA ASN A 142 17.47 14.48 -3.25
C ASN A 142 16.75 13.38 -4.06
N TYR A 143 15.46 13.56 -4.33
CA TYR A 143 14.69 12.75 -5.26
C TYR A 143 14.30 13.58 -6.48
N ARG A 144 14.40 12.99 -7.66
CA ARG A 144 13.95 13.63 -8.91
C ARG A 144 12.46 13.38 -9.10
N LYS A 145 11.67 14.45 -9.28
CA LYS A 145 10.25 14.35 -9.61
C LYS A 145 10.06 13.68 -10.97
N VAL A 146 9.12 12.74 -11.04
CA VAL A 146 8.74 12.04 -12.27
C VAL A 146 7.21 11.91 -12.37
N PRO A 147 6.65 11.77 -13.59
CA PRO A 147 5.24 11.44 -13.77
C PRO A 147 4.88 10.06 -13.19
N SER A 148 3.63 9.88 -12.77
CA SER A 148 3.10 8.61 -12.24
C SER A 148 3.45 7.42 -13.13
N LYS A 149 3.15 7.50 -14.44
CA LYS A 149 3.42 6.45 -15.44
C LYS A 149 4.89 6.03 -15.51
N TYR A 150 5.81 6.98 -15.30
CA TYR A 150 7.24 6.67 -15.29
C TYR A 150 7.61 5.89 -14.03
N LEU A 151 7.10 6.31 -12.86
CA LEU A 151 7.32 5.59 -11.61
C LEU A 151 6.71 4.18 -11.65
N ASP A 152 5.51 4.04 -12.19
CA ASP A 152 4.82 2.77 -12.42
C ASP A 152 5.68 1.81 -13.25
N THR A 153 6.22 2.28 -14.37
CA THR A 153 7.15 1.50 -15.22
C THR A 153 8.38 1.02 -14.44
N LEU A 154 8.94 1.86 -13.57
CA LEU A 154 10.11 1.48 -12.78
C LEU A 154 9.76 0.44 -11.70
N ILE A 155 8.62 0.60 -11.03
CA ILE A 155 8.12 -0.35 -10.02
C ILE A 155 7.91 -1.73 -10.66
N LEU A 156 7.24 -1.79 -11.81
CA LEU A 156 7.03 -3.04 -12.54
C LEU A 156 8.36 -3.72 -12.89
N LYS A 157 9.33 -2.95 -13.38
CA LYS A 157 10.67 -3.47 -13.69
C LYS A 157 11.36 -4.05 -12.45
N MET A 158 11.23 -3.44 -11.27
CA MET A 158 11.85 -3.98 -10.05
C MET A 158 11.33 -5.35 -9.65
N ILE A 159 10.04 -5.60 -9.89
CA ILE A 159 9.35 -6.79 -9.39
C ILE A 159 9.48 -7.96 -10.38
N SER A 160 9.75 -7.67 -11.66
CA SER A 160 10.02 -8.67 -12.70
C SER A 160 11.47 -9.20 -12.72
N PHE A 161 12.36 -8.77 -11.82
CA PHE A 161 13.71 -9.31 -11.65
C PHE A 161 13.75 -10.31 -10.49
#